data_AF-A0A397B922-F1
#
_entry.id   AF-A0A397B922-F1
#
_cell.length_a   1.000
_cell.length_b   1.000
_cell.length_c   1.000
_cell.angle_alpha   90.00
_cell.angle_beta   90.00
_cell.angle_gamma   90.00
#
_symmetry.space_group_name_H-M   'P 1'
#
loop_
_entity.id
_entity.type
_entity.pdbx_description
1 polymer ?
#
loop_
_entity_poly.entity_id
_entity_poly.type
_entity_poly.pdbx_seq_one_letter_code
_entity_poly.pdbx_strand_id
1 'polypeptide(L)'
;MRNLSSKLHTFAGHSEEVYQVEWSPHNETILGSCSQDRRLHVWDLSKIGEEQSAEDAEDGPPELLFIHGGHTAKISDFSWNPNDPWVVASVSEDNILQIWQMAENIYNEEQDDDDVVADDALE
;
A
#
# COMPACT_ATOMS: atom_id res chain seq x y z
N MET A 1 21.56 -17.07 -8.69
CA MET A 1 22.13 -15.80 -9.18
C MET A 1 21.00 -14.97 -9.77
N ARG A 2 20.91 -13.67 -9.46
CA ARG A 2 19.88 -12.78 -10.06
C ARG A 2 20.33 -12.24 -11.42
N ASN A 3 19.38 -11.96 -12.31
CA ASN A 3 19.64 -11.26 -13.56
C ASN A 3 19.97 -9.77 -13.27
N LEU A 4 21.09 -9.27 -13.80
CA LEU A 4 21.52 -7.88 -13.64
C LEU A 4 21.25 -7.01 -14.87
N SER A 5 20.86 -7.60 -16.00
CA SER A 5 20.63 -6.85 -17.24
C SER A 5 19.25 -6.21 -17.32
N SER A 6 18.28 -6.75 -16.58
CA SER A 6 16.92 -6.23 -16.50
C SER A 6 16.40 -6.33 -15.07
N LYS A 7 15.83 -5.23 -14.59
CA LYS A 7 14.94 -5.26 -13.42
C LYS A 7 13.62 -5.95 -13.78
N LEU A 8 12.93 -6.50 -12.78
CA LEU A 8 11.62 -7.12 -12.97
C LEU A 8 10.52 -6.05 -13.09
N HIS A 9 10.53 -5.07 -12.19
CA HIS A 9 9.55 -3.98 -12.17
C HIS A 9 10.13 -2.71 -11.51
N THR A 10 9.38 -1.61 -11.52
CA THR A 10 9.70 -0.38 -10.77
C THR A 10 8.44 0.23 -10.20
N PHE A 11 8.36 0.27 -8.88
CA PHE A 11 7.34 0.98 -8.14
C PHE A 11 7.68 2.46 -8.13
N ALA A 12 6.82 3.29 -8.72
CA ALA A 12 6.95 4.74 -8.76
C ALA A 12 5.78 5.36 -7.99
N GLY A 13 6.09 6.14 -6.95
CA GLY A 13 5.06 6.82 -6.15
C GLY A 13 5.66 7.73 -5.07
N HIS A 14 6.78 7.31 -4.47
CA HIS A 14 7.56 8.19 -3.59
C HIS A 14 8.17 9.38 -4.34
N SER A 15 8.14 10.55 -3.71
CA SER A 15 8.66 11.80 -4.29
C SER A 15 10.07 12.16 -3.81
N GLU A 16 10.58 11.44 -2.81
CA GLU A 16 11.93 11.58 -2.26
C GLU A 16 12.58 10.20 -2.03
N GLU A 17 13.72 10.18 -1.32
CA GLU A 17 14.51 8.98 -1.07
C GLU A 17 13.73 7.91 -0.27
N VAL A 18 13.71 6.68 -0.78
CA VAL A 18 13.18 5.52 -0.07
C VAL A 18 14.28 4.95 0.83
N TYR A 19 14.00 4.82 2.14
CA TYR A 19 14.97 4.37 3.13
C TYR A 19 14.84 2.90 3.50
N GLN A 20 13.61 2.41 3.63
CA GLN A 20 13.30 1.05 4.10
C GLN A 20 12.27 0.42 3.17
N VAL A 21 12.42 -0.89 2.94
CA VAL A 21 11.41 -1.74 2.29
C VAL A 21 11.29 -3.05 3.05
N GLU A 22 10.07 -3.55 3.23
CA GLU A 22 9.82 -4.81 3.94
C GLU A 22 8.63 -5.54 3.33
N TRP A 23 8.79 -6.83 3.07
CA TRP A 23 7.69 -7.69 2.66
C TRP A 23 6.75 -7.94 3.83
N SER A 24 5.45 -8.01 3.55
CA SER A 24 4.50 -8.50 4.54
C SER A 24 4.84 -9.93 4.94
N PRO A 25 4.85 -10.27 6.24
CA PRO A 25 5.06 -11.64 6.71
C PRO A 25 3.84 -12.53 6.45
N HIS A 26 2.69 -11.95 6.07
CA HIS A 26 1.42 -12.67 5.91
C HIS A 26 0.99 -12.83 4.45
N ASN A 27 1.35 -11.88 3.58
CA ASN A 27 0.89 -11.85 2.19
C ASN A 27 2.08 -11.73 1.23
N GLU A 28 2.23 -12.70 0.33
CA GLU A 28 3.41 -12.82 -0.56
C GLU A 28 3.51 -11.70 -1.61
N THR A 29 2.39 -11.04 -1.93
CA THR A 29 2.32 -9.96 -2.92
C THR A 29 2.43 -8.58 -2.28
N ILE A 30 2.44 -8.48 -0.95
CA ILE A 30 2.37 -7.19 -0.26
C ILE A 30 3.75 -6.73 0.16
N LEU A 31 4.09 -5.50 -0.24
CA LEU A 31 5.34 -4.84 0.08
C LEU A 31 5.07 -3.50 0.75
N GLY A 32 5.81 -3.17 1.80
CA GLY A 32 5.85 -1.83 2.39
C GLY A 32 7.11 -1.08 1.98
N SER A 33 7.02 0.24 1.84
CA SER A 33 8.18 1.13 1.71
C SER A 33 7.97 2.44 2.45
N CYS A 34 9.01 3.01 3.05
CA CYS A 34 8.95 4.34 3.65
C CYS A 34 10.03 5.28 3.09
N SER A 35 9.72 6.58 3.12
CA SER A 35 10.50 7.59 2.40
C SER A 35 10.70 8.87 3.20
N GLN A 36 11.69 9.65 2.76
CA GLN A 36 11.94 11.01 3.21
C GLN A 36 10.72 11.94 3.00
N ASP A 37 9.87 11.63 2.02
CA ASP A 37 8.64 12.38 1.69
C ASP A 37 7.55 12.32 2.79
N ARG A 38 7.83 11.61 3.89
CA ARG A 38 6.97 11.43 5.08
C ARG A 38 5.79 10.51 4.84
N ARG A 39 5.85 9.70 3.77
CA ARG A 39 4.85 8.70 3.43
C ARG A 39 5.42 7.30 3.60
N LEU A 40 4.54 6.40 3.98
CA LEU A 40 4.77 4.96 3.85
C LEU A 40 3.75 4.43 2.84
N HIS A 41 4.22 3.74 1.82
CA HIS A 41 3.38 3.14 0.79
C HIS A 41 3.25 1.65 1.05
N VAL A 42 2.05 1.12 0.88
CA VAL A 42 1.77 -0.30 0.79
C VAL A 42 1.48 -0.60 -0.67
N TRP A 43 2.17 -1.59 -1.21
CA TRP A 43 2.09 -2.03 -2.60
C TRP A 43 1.50 -3.44 -2.66
N ASP A 44 0.68 -3.70 -3.67
CA ASP A 44 0.23 -5.04 -4.02
C ASP A 44 0.72 -5.43 -5.42
N LEU A 45 1.63 -6.40 -5.46
CA LEU A 45 2.21 -6.91 -6.68
C LEU A 45 1.20 -7.64 -7.58
N SER A 46 0.10 -8.13 -7.02
CA SER A 46 -0.93 -8.82 -7.79
C SER A 46 -1.59 -7.91 -8.83
N LYS A 47 -1.63 -6.60 -8.54
CA LYS A 47 -2.28 -5.57 -9.36
C LYS A 47 -1.38 -4.97 -10.45
N ILE A 48 -0.14 -5.43 -10.57
CA ILE A 48 0.77 -4.92 -11.60
C ILE A 48 0.20 -5.19 -12.99
N GLY A 49 -0.04 -4.12 -13.74
CA GLY A 49 -0.53 -4.18 -15.11
C GLY A 49 -2.05 -4.27 -15.25
N GLU A 50 -2.80 -4.12 -14.15
CA GLU A 50 -4.24 -3.93 -14.21
C GLU A 50 -4.61 -2.62 -14.95
N GLU A 51 -5.74 -2.64 -15.64
CA GLU A 51 -6.27 -1.45 -16.30
C GLU A 51 -6.91 -0.52 -15.26
N GLN A 52 -6.59 0.77 -15.31
CA GLN A 52 -7.18 1.80 -14.45
C GLN A 52 -7.94 2.81 -15.31
N SER A 53 -8.94 3.45 -14.70
CA SER A 53 -9.56 4.63 -15.31
C SER A 53 -8.55 5.78 -15.39
N ALA A 54 -8.82 6.78 -16.24
CA ALA A 54 -7.95 7.95 -16.32
C ALA A 54 -7.93 8.77 -15.03
N GLU A 55 -9.00 8.69 -14.23
CA GLU A 55 -9.11 9.36 -12.93
C GLU A 55 -8.24 8.64 -11.88
N ASP A 56 -8.36 7.33 -11.77
CA ASP A 56 -7.56 6.54 -10.80
C ASP A 56 -6.04 6.61 -11.10
N ALA A 57 -5.68 6.70 -12.37
CA ALA A 57 -4.28 6.84 -12.79
C ALA A 57 -3.64 8.17 -12.36
N GLU A 58 -4.42 9.18 -11.97
CA GLU A 58 -3.89 10.42 -11.38
C GLU A 58 -3.42 10.21 -9.93
N ASP A 59 -3.98 9.25 -9.21
CA ASP A 59 -3.65 8.94 -7.81
C ASP A 59 -2.42 8.03 -7.68
N GLY A 60 -2.15 7.20 -8.69
CA GLY A 60 -0.95 6.36 -8.72
C GLY A 60 -1.09 5.13 -9.61
N PRO A 61 -0.03 4.31 -9.71
CA PRO A 61 -0.08 3.05 -10.44
C PRO A 61 -1.02 2.04 -9.75
N PRO A 62 -1.52 1.00 -10.45
CA PRO A 62 -2.52 0.09 -9.91
C PRO A 62 -2.00 -0.73 -8.72
N GLU A 63 -0.70 -1.00 -8.69
CA GLU A 63 -0.05 -1.68 -7.56
C GLU A 63 0.11 -0.82 -6.30
N LEU A 64 -0.24 0.47 -6.31
CA LEU A 64 -0.22 1.32 -5.12
C LEU A 64 -1.51 1.13 -4.31
N LEU A 65 -1.47 0.22 -3.33
CA LEU A 65 -2.63 -0.14 -2.52
C LEU A 65 -3.02 0.95 -1.52
N PHE A 66 -2.03 1.56 -0.84
CA PHE A 66 -2.30 2.53 0.22
C PHE A 66 -1.13 3.48 0.47
N ILE A 67 -1.45 4.71 0.90
CA ILE A 67 -0.49 5.69 1.39
C ILE A 67 -0.80 6.04 2.85
N HIS A 68 0.06 5.62 3.77
CA HIS A 68 0.03 6.14 5.14
C HIS A 68 0.65 7.52 5.20
N GLY A 69 -0.17 8.50 5.59
CA GLY A 69 0.18 9.91 5.63
C GLY A 69 0.20 10.54 7.02
N GLY A 70 0.24 9.73 8.08
CA GLY A 70 0.13 10.21 9.47
C GLY A 70 1.38 10.85 10.05
N HIS A 71 2.55 10.67 9.43
CA HIS A 71 3.82 11.25 9.91
C HIS A 71 4.04 12.68 9.40
N THR A 72 4.59 13.54 10.26
CA THR A 72 4.87 14.95 9.95
C THR A 72 6.33 15.24 9.65
N ALA A 73 7.22 14.28 9.93
CA ALA A 73 8.64 14.28 9.59
C ALA A 73 9.05 13.02 8.82
N LYS A 74 10.31 12.98 8.37
CA LYS A 74 10.87 11.87 7.59
C LYS A 74 10.70 10.56 8.35
N ILE A 75 10.27 9.52 7.66
CA ILE A 75 10.12 8.19 8.28
C ILE A 75 11.49 7.53 8.28
N SER A 76 12.00 7.20 9.47
CA SER A 76 13.33 6.60 9.64
C SER A 76 13.30 5.08 9.50
N ASP A 77 12.21 4.44 9.93
CA ASP A 77 12.04 2.98 9.88
C ASP A 77 10.56 2.59 10.00
N PHE A 78 10.22 1.37 9.60
CA PHE A 78 8.96 0.71 9.89
C PHE A 78 9.13 -0.80 9.98
N SER A 79 8.17 -1.46 10.63
CA SER A 79 8.11 -2.92 10.69
C SER A 79 6.67 -3.43 10.63
N TRP A 80 6.44 -4.48 9.84
CA TRP A 80 5.19 -5.24 9.88
C TRP A 80 5.08 -6.04 11.19
N ASN A 81 3.87 -6.11 11.76
CA ASN A 81 3.62 -6.99 12.89
C ASN A 81 3.55 -8.47 12.42
N PRO A 82 4.44 -9.36 12.89
CA PRO A 82 4.43 -10.76 12.48
C PRO A 82 3.28 -11.57 13.08
N ASN A 83 2.55 -11.03 14.06
CA ASN A 83 1.48 -11.74 14.77
C ASN A 83 0.07 -11.28 14.36
N ASP A 84 -0.07 -10.07 13.82
CA ASP A 84 -1.35 -9.47 13.48
C ASP A 84 -1.31 -8.93 12.04
N PRO A 85 -2.07 -9.53 11.10
CA PRO A 85 -2.11 -9.09 9.72
C PRO A 85 -2.43 -7.60 9.57
N TRP A 86 -1.78 -6.96 8.60
CA TRP A 86 -2.00 -5.55 8.23
C TRP A 86 -1.64 -4.50 9.28
N VAL A 87 -1.13 -4.90 10.45
CA VAL A 87 -0.65 -3.96 11.48
C VAL A 87 0.81 -3.61 11.22
N VAL A 88 1.11 -2.31 11.23
CA VAL A 88 2.46 -1.76 10.99
C VAL A 88 2.84 -0.82 12.12
N ALA A 89 4.09 -0.89 12.55
CA ALA A 89 4.72 0.12 13.40
C ALA A 89 5.69 0.97 12.57
N SER A 90 5.65 2.29 12.69
CA SER A 90 6.58 3.18 11.99
C SER A 90 7.03 4.33 12.87
N VAL A 91 8.26 4.82 12.64
CA VAL A 91 8.91 5.87 13.43
C VAL A 91 9.43 6.99 12.55
N SER A 92 9.40 8.21 13.06
CA SER A 92 9.84 9.42 12.35
C SER A 92 10.84 10.24 13.16
N GLU A 93 11.54 11.15 12.47
CA GLU A 93 12.58 12.02 13.06
C GLU A 93 12.05 13.04 14.08
N ASP A 94 10.74 13.28 14.15
CA ASP A 94 10.08 14.18 15.12
C ASP A 94 9.66 13.45 16.41
N ASN A 95 10.28 12.31 16.71
CA ASN A 95 10.07 11.48 17.90
C ASN A 95 8.68 10.84 17.99
N ILE A 96 7.98 10.68 16.86
CA ILE A 96 6.68 10.03 16.81
C ILE A 96 6.83 8.57 16.40
N LEU A 97 6.17 7.70 17.16
CA LEU A 97 5.92 6.30 16.81
C LEU A 97 4.43 6.13 16.57
N GLN A 98 4.06 5.47 15.48
CA GLN A 98 2.67 5.14 15.16
C GLN A 98 2.54 3.64 14.98
N ILE A 99 1.48 3.06 15.55
CA ILE A 99 0.99 1.72 15.24
C ILE A 99 -0.35 1.91 14.56
N TRP A 100 -0.51 1.39 13.35
CA TRP A 100 -1.66 1.65 12.50
C TRP A 100 -2.00 0.42 11.65
N GLN A 101 -3.22 0.42 11.12
CA GLN A 101 -3.77 -0.61 10.25
C GLN A 101 -4.64 0.09 9.20
N MET A 102 -4.64 -0.42 7.97
CA MET A 102 -5.56 0.04 6.91
C MET A 102 -7.00 -0.34 7.25
N ALA A 103 -7.97 0.42 6.73
CA ALA A 103 -9.35 0.00 6.79
C ALA A 103 -9.57 -1.29 5.98
N GLU A 104 -10.45 -2.17 6.46
CA GLU A 104 -10.63 -3.52 5.91
C GLU A 104 -11.07 -3.51 4.43
N ASN A 105 -11.91 -2.54 4.05
CA ASN A 105 -12.38 -2.35 2.69
C ASN A 105 -11.29 -1.95 1.69
N ILE A 106 -10.09 -1.59 2.14
CA ILE A 106 -8.97 -1.24 1.25
C ILE A 106 -8.31 -2.51 0.69
N TYR A 107 -8.31 -3.61 1.45
CA TYR A 107 -7.61 -4.85 1.08
C TYR A 107 -8.53 -6.07 0.93
N ASN A 108 -9.81 -5.95 1.29
CA ASN A 108 -10.83 -6.98 1.03
C ASN A 108 -11.75 -6.51 -0.10
N GLU A 109 -11.66 -7.15 -1.26
CA GLU A 109 -12.45 -6.83 -2.46
C GLU A 109 -13.85 -7.50 -2.46
N GLU A 110 -14.21 -8.28 -1.43
CA GLU A 110 -15.43 -9.10 -1.41
C GLU A 110 -16.74 -8.35 -1.04
N GLN A 111 -16.86 -7.02 -1.22
CA GLN A 111 -18.04 -6.29 -0.73
C GLN A 111 -18.73 -5.30 -1.68
N ASP A 112 -18.36 -5.25 -2.96
CA ASP A 112 -18.97 -4.26 -3.88
C ASP A 112 -19.92 -4.84 -4.95
N ASP A 113 -20.09 -6.16 -5.03
CA ASP A 113 -20.94 -6.81 -6.07
C ASP A 113 -22.38 -7.17 -5.63
N ASP A 114 -22.74 -7.04 -4.35
CA ASP A 114 -24.05 -7.51 -3.84
C ASP A 114 -25.14 -6.42 -3.68
N ASP A 115 -24.84 -5.13 -3.90
CA ASP A 115 -25.77 -4.02 -3.61
C ASP A 115 -26.57 -3.47 -4.81
N VAL A 116 -26.56 -4.13 -5.98
CA VAL A 116 -27.22 -3.60 -7.21
C VAL A 116 -28.49 -4.31 -7.70
N VAL A 117 -29.08 -5.27 -6.98
CA VAL A 117 -30.30 -5.96 -7.45
C VAL A 117 -31.37 -6.20 -6.38
N ALA A 118 -32.06 -5.15 -5.94
CA ALA A 118 -33.44 -5.27 -5.42
C ALA A 118 -34.18 -3.92 -5.24
N ASP A 119 -34.44 -3.15 -6.31
CA ASP A 119 -35.54 -2.16 -6.25
C ASP A 119 -36.21 -1.87 -7.60
N ASP A 120 -36.50 -2.92 -8.39
CA ASP A 120 -37.34 -2.73 -9.59
C ASP A 120 -38.29 -3.90 -9.86
N ALA A 121 -39.00 -4.37 -8.83
CA ALA A 121 -40.10 -5.30 -9.00
C ALA A 121 -41.11 -5.24 -7.86
N LEU A 122 -41.95 -4.19 -7.81
CA LEU A 122 -43.37 -4.33 -7.44
C LEU A 122 -44.20 -3.30 -8.22
N GLU A 123 -44.89 -3.79 -9.25
CA GLU A 123 -46.15 -3.21 -9.75
C GLU A 123 -47.21 -3.11 -8.64
#